data_AF-A0A353ZZ34-F1
#
_entry.id   AF-A0A353ZZ34-F1
#
_cell.length_a   1.000
_cell.length_b   1.000
_cell.length_c   1.000
_cell.angle_alpha   90.00
_cell.angle_beta   90.00
_cell.angle_gamma   90.00
#
_symmetry.space_group_name_H-M   'P 1'
#
loop_
_entity.id
_entity.type
_entity.pdbx_description
1 polymer ?
#
loop_
_entity_poly.entity_id
_entity_poly.type
_entity_poly.pdbx_seq_one_letter_code
_entity_poly.pdbx_strand_id
1 'polypeptide(L)' 'MNIDLAPYIEAVNDSDHLKVYGRIIEITGLTIKATGLDVSIGEACKIYSDNAPPIDAEVVGF' A
#
# COMPACT_ATOMS: atom_id res chain seq x y z
N MET A 1 -17.54 -33.08 -2.98
CA MET A 1 -16.39 -32.21 -2.71
C MET A 1 -16.93 -31.02 -1.91
N ASN A 2 -16.57 -30.90 -0.63
CA ASN A 2 -17.02 -29.80 0.23
C ASN A 2 -15.87 -28.79 0.30
N ILE A 3 -16.11 -27.54 -0.11
CA ILE A 3 -15.10 -26.48 -0.05
C ILE A 3 -15.27 -25.79 1.30
N ASP A 4 -14.20 -25.77 2.09
CA ASP A 4 -14.15 -24.97 3.32
C ASP A 4 -13.83 -23.52 2.97
N LEU A 5 -14.70 -22.61 3.42
CA LEU A 5 -14.57 -21.17 3.19
C LEU A 5 -14.14 -20.40 4.45
N ALA A 6 -14.03 -21.07 5.62
CA ALA A 6 -13.66 -20.41 6.87
C ALA A 6 -12.37 -19.57 6.77
N PRO A 7 -11.28 -20.02 6.10
CA PRO A 7 -10.05 -19.23 6.00
C PRO A 7 -10.22 -17.89 5.28
N TYR A 8 -11.13 -17.81 4.30
CA TYR A 8 -11.37 -16.58 3.55
C TYR A 8 -12.23 -15.59 4.34
N ILE A 9 -13.16 -16.11 5.16
CA ILE A 9 -14.00 -15.27 6.03
C ILE A 9 -13.13 -14.64 7.13
N GLU A 10 -12.25 -15.43 7.74
CA GLU A 10 -11.29 -14.93 8.74
C GLU A 10 -10.36 -13.87 8.13
N ALA A 11 -9.79 -14.12 6.95
CA ALA A 11 -8.93 -13.15 6.27
C ALA A 11 -9.62 -11.81 5.97
N VAL A 12 -10.93 -11.82 5.65
CA VAL A 12 -11.70 -10.59 5.45
C VAL A 12 -11.92 -9.85 6.76
N ASN A 13 -12.26 -10.57 7.84
CA ASN A 13 -12.49 -9.97 9.15
C ASN A 13 -11.22 -9.31 9.72
N ASP A 14 -10.05 -9.89 9.46
CA ASP A 14 -8.75 -9.38 9.93
C ASP A 14 -8.16 -8.30 9.01
N SER A 15 -8.80 -7.99 7.88
CA SER A 15 -8.29 -7.00 6.93
C SER A 15 -8.60 -5.55 7.34
N ASP A 16 -7.71 -4.62 6.97
CA ASP A 16 -8.03 -3.19 7.06
C ASP A 16 -8.97 -2.80 5.91
N HIS A 17 -10.12 -2.25 6.28
CA HIS A 17 -11.16 -1.85 5.34
C HIS A 17 -10.96 -0.42 4.83
N LEU A 18 -10.11 0.37 5.50
CA LEU A 18 -9.85 1.75 5.14
C LEU A 18 -8.61 1.86 4.28
N LYS A 19 -8.78 2.42 3.07
CA LYS A 19 -7.63 2.78 2.24
C LYS A 19 -7.05 4.12 2.70
N VAL A 20 -5.83 4.08 3.23
CA VAL A 20 -5.07 5.26 3.61
C VAL A 20 -4.18 5.69 2.44
N TYR A 21 -4.19 7.00 2.15
CA TYR A 21 -3.35 7.59 1.12
C TYR A 21 -2.45 8.66 1.74
N GLY A 22 -1.17 8.59 1.41
CA GLY A 22 -0.22 9.65 1.69
C GLY A 22 -0.20 10.71 0.60
N ARG A 23 0.69 11.69 0.78
CA ARG A 23 0.97 12.71 -0.21
C ARG A 23 2.46 12.76 -0.53
N ILE A 24 2.79 12.77 -1.82
CA ILE A 24 4.16 13.01 -2.28
C ILE A 24 4.57 14.44 -1.95
N ILE A 25 5.72 14.61 -1.31
CA ILE A 25 6.26 15.92 -0.92
C ILE A 25 7.57 16.27 -1.62
N GLU A 26 8.32 15.26 -2.09
CA GLU A 26 9.61 15.46 -2.76
C GLU A 26 9.91 14.26 -3.68
N ILE A 27 10.52 14.54 -4.85
CA ILE A 27 11.01 13.52 -5.78
C ILE A 27 12.47 13.84 -6.08
N THR A 28 13.38 12.95 -5.69
CA THR A 28 14.83 13.15 -5.81
C THR A 28 15.47 11.93 -6.45
N GLY A 29 15.67 12.00 -7.76
CA GLY A 29 16.21 10.89 -8.55
C GLY A 29 15.30 9.67 -8.50
N LEU A 30 15.79 8.57 -7.91
CA LEU A 30 15.05 7.30 -7.78
C LEU A 30 14.21 7.23 -6.49
N THR A 31 14.39 8.17 -5.56
CA THR A 31 13.72 8.14 -4.25
C THR A 31 12.60 9.18 -4.20
N ILE A 32 11.47 8.78 -3.62
CA ILE A 32 10.29 9.61 -3.45
C ILE A 32 9.98 9.71 -1.96
N LYS A 33 9.74 10.93 -1.46
CA LYS A 33 9.32 11.16 -0.08
C LYS A 33 7.81 11.40 -0.03
N ALA A 34 7.15 10.75 0.91
CA ALA A 34 5.73 10.89 1.17
C ALA A 34 5.47 11.20 2.66
N THR A 35 4.30 11.76 2.95
CA THR A 35 3.82 12.00 4.32
C THR A 35 2.38 11.56 4.49
N GLY A 36 1.93 11.39 5.74
CA GLY A 36 0.56 10.98 6.06
C GLY A 36 0.30 9.47 5.89
N LEU A 37 1.35 8.66 6.02
CA LEU A 37 1.28 7.20 5.97
C LEU A 37 1.84 6.64 7.27
N ASP A 38 1.16 5.64 7.84
CA ASP A 38 1.69 4.77 8.88
C ASP A 38 2.12 3.47 8.20
N VAL A 39 3.43 3.32 7.96
CA VAL A 39 4.01 2.27 7.14
C VAL A 39 5.33 1.77 7.73
N SER A 40 5.68 0.53 7.41
CA SER A 40 6.93 -0.11 7.80
C SER A 40 7.90 -0.22 6.63
N ILE A 41 9.21 -0.25 6.92
CA ILE A 41 10.24 -0.52 5.91
C ILE A 41 10.00 -1.91 5.30
N GLY A 42 10.08 -2.01 3.97
CA GLY A 42 9.82 -3.23 3.21
C GLY A 42 8.37 -3.40 2.78
N GLU A 43 7.45 -2.53 3.23
CA GLU A 43 6.07 -2.58 2.72
C GLU A 43 6.01 -2.18 1.25
N ALA A 44 5.31 -3.02 0.47
CA ALA A 44 4.99 -2.72 -0.90
C ALA A 44 3.88 -1.65 -0.94
N CYS A 45 4.08 -0.62 -1.75
CA CYS A 45 3.13 0.46 -1.92
C CYS A 45 2.93 0.80 -3.41
N LYS A 46 1.92 1.62 -3.69
CA LYS A 46 1.62 2.10 -5.04
C LYS A 46 1.63 3.62 -5.06
N ILE A 47 2.25 4.18 -6.09
CA ILE A 47 2.25 5.63 -6.34
C ILE A 47 1.23 5.91 -7.44
N TYR A 48 0.31 6.83 -7.16
CA TYR A 48 -0.80 7.18 -8.04
C TYR A 48 -0.60 8.57 -8.64
N SER A 49 -1.04 8.74 -9.89
CA SER A 49 -1.14 10.03 -10.57
C SER A 49 -2.40 10.04 -11.43
N ASP A 50 -2.92 11.23 -11.77
CA ASP A 50 -4.25 11.35 -12.37
C ASP A 50 -4.40 10.65 -13.73
N ASN A 51 -3.33 10.63 -14.55
CA ASN A 51 -3.39 10.15 -15.94
C ASN A 51 -2.33 9.09 -16.26
N ALA A 52 -1.83 8.37 -15.25
CA ALA A 52 -0.87 7.29 -15.46
C ALA A 52 -1.24 6.06 -14.60
N PRO A 53 -0.89 4.84 -15.06
CA PRO A 53 -1.08 3.64 -14.25
C PRO A 53 -0.29 3.75 -12.94
N PRO A 54 -0.78 3.11 -11.85
CA PRO A 54 -0.06 3.07 -10.59
C PRO A 54 1.31 2.43 -10.75
N ILE A 55 2.31 2.99 -10.08
CA ILE A 55 3.68 2.47 -10.07
C ILE A 55 3.88 1.69 -8.77
N ASP A 56 4.38 0.46 -8.87
CA ASP A 56 4.77 -0.32 -7.70
C ASP A 56 6.07 0.23 -7.10
N ALA A 57 6.10 0.33 -5.78
CA ALA A 57 7.21 0.86 -5.01
C ALA A 57 7.33 0.12 -3.67
N GLU A 58 8.41 0.42 -2.94
CA GLU A 58 8.71 -0.16 -1.63
C GLU A 58 9.14 0.95 -0.67
N VAL A 59 8.71 0.86 0.58
CA VAL A 59 9.15 1.76 1.63
C VAL A 59 10.58 1.40 2.04
N VAL A 60 11.56 2.23 1.69
CA VAL A 60 12.99 1.98 1.98
C VAL A 60 13.51 2.69 3.24
N GLY A 61 12.72 3.59 3.84
CA GLY A 61 13.09 4.39 5.00
C GLY A 61 12.08 5.50 5.30
N PHE A 62 12.33 6.29 6.34
CA PHE A 62 11.53 7.44 6.78
C PHE A 62 12.41 8.66 7.08
#